data_AF-A0A179IDW6-F1
#
_entry.id   AF-A0A179IDW6-F1
#
_cell.length_a   1.000
_cell.length_b   1.000
_cell.length_c   1.000
_cell.angle_alpha   90.00
_cell.angle_beta   90.00
_cell.angle_gamma   90.00
#
_symmetry.space_group_name_H-M   'P 1'
#
loop_
_entity.id
_entity.type
_entity.pdbx_description
1 polymer ?
#
loop_
_entity_poly.entity_id
_entity_poly.type
_entity_poly.pdbx_seq_one_letter_code
_entity_poly.pdbx_strand_id
1 'polypeptide(L)'
;MASTKNDADTPKTSAVKKWTPDAERDLCLAMLMSNGGVSPDWNATHGMMTAMGYEFTKDAMNQRWSKTLMKDFKARHKDIDFASPKKTPAKRKKAAETVVAAAAEAEAAIDEAPA
;
A
#
# COMPACT_ATOMS: atom_id res chain seq x y z
N MET A 1 -27.10 -9.54 -42.12
CA MET A 1 -27.32 -8.89 -40.82
C MET A 1 -26.58 -9.71 -39.77
N ALA A 2 -25.64 -9.06 -39.07
CA ALA A 2 -24.91 -9.50 -37.86
C ALA A 2 -24.00 -10.75 -37.95
N SER A 3 -22.76 -10.55 -38.38
CA SER A 3 -21.61 -11.30 -37.83
C SER A 3 -21.12 -10.57 -36.59
N THR A 4 -21.41 -11.09 -35.39
CA THR A 4 -20.86 -10.55 -34.15
C THR A 4 -19.71 -11.45 -33.69
N LYS A 5 -18.51 -10.93 -33.86
CA LYS A 5 -17.24 -11.46 -33.40
C LYS A 5 -17.16 -11.28 -31.88
N ASN A 6 -17.21 -12.38 -31.12
CA ASN A 6 -16.79 -12.40 -29.73
C ASN A 6 -15.62 -13.39 -29.60
N ASP A 7 -14.46 -12.97 -30.10
CA ASP A 7 -13.17 -13.49 -29.65
C ASP A 7 -12.94 -12.94 -28.24
N ALA A 8 -13.39 -13.66 -27.22
CA ALA A 8 -12.74 -13.63 -25.92
C ALA A 8 -11.77 -14.80 -25.90
N ASP A 9 -10.70 -14.67 -26.68
CA ASP A 9 -9.48 -15.45 -26.52
C ASP A 9 -9.04 -15.21 -25.08
N THR A 10 -9.37 -16.14 -24.20
CA THR A 10 -8.72 -16.27 -22.91
C THR A 10 -7.60 -17.23 -23.21
N PRO A 11 -6.39 -16.77 -23.60
CA PRO A 11 -5.31 -17.70 -23.81
C PRO A 11 -5.02 -18.28 -22.44
N LYS A 12 -5.42 -19.55 -22.28
CA LYS A 12 -4.98 -20.45 -21.23
C LYS A 12 -3.49 -20.64 -21.44
N THR A 13 -2.73 -19.61 -21.06
CA THR A 13 -1.28 -19.61 -21.10
C THR A 13 -0.84 -20.62 -20.07
N SER A 14 -0.55 -21.82 -20.56
CA SER A 14 0.24 -22.82 -19.87
C SER A 14 1.38 -22.11 -19.15
N ALA A 15 1.25 -22.03 -17.83
CA ALA A 15 2.01 -21.19 -16.93
C ALA A 15 3.49 -21.59 -16.93
N VAL A 16 4.22 -21.10 -17.91
CA VAL A 16 5.65 -20.92 -17.74
C VAL A 16 5.76 -19.88 -16.63
N LYS A 17 6.34 -20.30 -15.51
CA LYS A 17 6.64 -19.57 -14.27
C LYS A 17 7.59 -18.38 -14.52
N LYS A 18 7.29 -17.54 -15.50
CA LYS A 18 8.10 -16.42 -15.96
C LYS A 18 7.49 -15.16 -15.36
N TRP A 19 8.28 -14.53 -14.51
CA TRP A 19 8.05 -13.16 -14.08
C TRP A 19 8.03 -12.27 -15.32
N THR A 20 6.86 -11.76 -15.67
CA THR A 20 6.70 -10.74 -16.70
C THR A 20 6.98 -9.36 -16.08
N PRO A 21 7.38 -8.36 -16.88
CA PRO A 21 7.55 -7.00 -16.38
C PRO A 21 6.27 -6.44 -15.75
N ASP A 22 5.10 -6.88 -16.24
CA ASP A 22 3.80 -6.51 -15.69
C ASP A 22 3.59 -7.14 -14.30
N ALA A 23 3.88 -8.44 -14.15
CA ALA A 23 3.79 -9.14 -12.86
C ALA A 23 4.71 -8.53 -11.78
N GLU A 24 5.87 -8.01 -12.16
CA GLU A 24 6.78 -7.33 -11.24
C GLU A 24 6.25 -5.96 -10.79
N ARG A 25 5.66 -5.20 -11.72
CA ARG A 25 5.03 -3.90 -11.39
C ARG A 25 3.83 -4.11 -10.47
N ASP A 26 3.01 -5.11 -10.76
CA ASP A 26 1.86 -5.47 -9.93
C ASP A 26 2.30 -5.95 -8.55
N LEU A 27 3.40 -6.72 -8.45
CA LEU A 27 3.99 -7.10 -7.16
C LEU A 27 4.42 -5.87 -6.34
N CYS A 28 5.10 -4.90 -6.96
CA CYS A 28 5.53 -3.68 -6.28
C CYS A 28 4.35 -2.87 -5.74
N LEU A 29 3.31 -2.71 -6.57
CA LEU A 29 2.11 -1.96 -6.21
C LEU A 29 1.30 -2.69 -5.13
N ALA A 30 1.10 -4.00 -5.25
CA ALA A 30 0.42 -4.80 -4.25
C ALA A 30 1.12 -4.70 -2.88
N MET A 31 2.45 -4.70 -2.86
CA MET A 31 3.23 -4.54 -1.64
C MET A 31 3.04 -3.16 -1.00
N LEU A 32 3.10 -2.10 -1.81
CA LEU A 32 2.87 -0.74 -1.35
C LEU A 32 1.45 -0.56 -0.77
N MET A 33 0.45 -1.14 -1.44
CA MET A 33 -0.96 -1.09 -1.01
C MET A 33 -1.22 -1.96 0.21
N SER A 34 -0.44 -3.03 0.43
CA SER A 34 -0.65 -3.98 1.54
C SER A 34 -0.36 -3.39 2.91
N ASN A 35 0.68 -2.56 3.01
CA ASN A 35 1.22 -2.11 4.31
C ASN A 35 1.61 -0.62 4.30
N GLY A 36 1.27 0.12 3.24
CA GLY A 36 1.60 1.55 3.10
C GLY A 36 3.11 1.82 3.06
N GLY A 37 3.93 0.82 2.71
CA GLY A 37 5.39 0.95 2.71
C GLY A 37 6.10 -0.23 2.07
N VAL A 38 7.43 -0.19 2.10
CA VAL A 38 8.34 -1.20 1.51
C VAL A 38 8.48 -2.49 2.34
N SER A 39 7.76 -2.58 3.47
CA SER A 39 7.76 -3.78 4.31
C SER A 39 6.68 -4.75 3.84
N PRO A 40 7.04 -5.99 3.43
CA PRO A 40 6.07 -6.93 2.90
C PRO A 40 5.01 -7.33 3.92
N ASP A 41 3.73 -7.19 3.56
CA ASP A 41 2.70 -8.10 4.06
C ASP A 41 2.42 -9.16 2.98
N TRP A 42 3.08 -10.30 3.10
CA TRP A 42 2.94 -11.41 2.14
C TRP A 42 1.56 -12.05 2.15
N ASN A 43 0.75 -11.89 3.21
CA ASN A 43 -0.61 -12.43 3.22
C ASN A 43 -1.52 -11.58 2.33
N ALA A 44 -1.53 -10.27 2.55
CA ALA A 44 -2.31 -9.33 1.75
C ALA A 44 -1.80 -9.26 0.30
N THR A 45 -0.48 -9.21 0.10
CA THR A 45 0.13 -9.19 -1.24
C THR A 45 -0.23 -10.44 -2.05
N HIS A 46 -0.21 -11.63 -1.43
CA HIS A 46 -0.63 -12.86 -2.10
C HIS A 46 -2.10 -12.83 -2.50
N GLY A 47 -2.98 -12.34 -1.62
CA GLY A 47 -4.40 -12.19 -1.92
C GLY A 47 -4.63 -11.28 -3.14
N MET A 48 -3.94 -10.14 -3.18
CA MET A 48 -4.01 -9.20 -4.31
C MET A 48 -3.48 -9.81 -5.62
N MET A 49 -2.31 -10.46 -5.59
CA MET A 49 -1.77 -11.10 -6.79
C MET A 49 -2.66 -12.23 -7.30
N THR A 50 -3.27 -13.01 -6.39
CA THR A 50 -4.24 -14.05 -6.75
C THR A 50 -5.50 -13.44 -7.39
N ALA A 51 -6.00 -12.33 -6.84
CA ALA A 51 -7.16 -11.61 -7.37
C ALA A 51 -6.90 -11.03 -8.78
N MET A 52 -5.63 -10.70 -9.09
CA MET A 52 -5.19 -10.27 -10.43
C MET A 52 -4.95 -11.44 -11.40
N GLY A 53 -5.12 -12.69 -10.95
CA GLY A 53 -4.97 -13.90 -11.78
C GLY A 53 -3.57 -14.52 -11.77
N TYR A 54 -2.68 -14.08 -10.87
CA TYR A 54 -1.35 -14.68 -10.72
C TYR A 54 -1.33 -15.81 -9.68
N GLU A 55 -0.73 -16.95 -10.02
CA GLU A 55 -0.58 -18.11 -9.13
C GLU A 55 0.84 -18.22 -8.52
N PHE A 56 1.40 -17.11 -8.06
CA PHE A 56 2.71 -17.12 -7.38
C PHE A 56 2.58 -17.50 -5.92
N THR A 57 3.47 -18.37 -5.42
CA THR A 57 3.55 -18.65 -3.99
C THR A 57 4.17 -17.46 -3.24
N LYS A 58 3.85 -17.34 -1.94
CA LYS A 58 4.46 -16.34 -1.05
C LYS A 58 5.98 -16.37 -1.09
N ASP A 59 6.56 -17.58 -1.10
CA ASP A 59 8.01 -17.74 -1.17
C ASP A 59 8.58 -17.27 -2.52
N ALA A 60 7.91 -17.57 -3.64
CA ALA A 60 8.35 -17.10 -4.95
C ALA A 60 8.33 -15.57 -5.04
N MET A 61 7.30 -14.91 -4.50
CA MET A 61 7.22 -13.44 -4.44
C MET A 61 8.32 -12.86 -3.55
N ASN A 62 8.56 -13.43 -2.36
CA ASN A 62 9.62 -13.02 -1.46
C ASN A 62 11.01 -13.14 -2.11
N GLN A 63 11.26 -14.25 -2.78
CA GLN A 63 12.52 -14.45 -3.50
C GLN A 63 12.68 -13.43 -4.64
N ARG A 64 11.64 -13.17 -5.44
CA ARG A 64 11.73 -12.19 -6.52
C ARG A 64 11.98 -10.79 -6.00
N TRP A 65 11.27 -10.38 -4.96
CA TRP A 65 11.45 -9.09 -4.31
C TRP A 65 12.87 -8.91 -3.78
N SER A 66 13.34 -9.84 -2.95
CA SER A 66 14.61 -9.69 -2.24
C SER A 66 15.83 -9.91 -3.14
N LYS A 67 15.78 -10.91 -4.03
CA LYS A 67 16.96 -11.33 -4.81
C LYS A 67 17.09 -10.63 -6.16
N THR A 68 15.98 -10.23 -6.78
CA THR A 68 15.99 -9.59 -8.09
C THR A 68 15.71 -8.10 -7.95
N LEU A 69 14.50 -7.73 -7.53
CA LEU A 69 14.07 -6.32 -7.54
C LEU A 69 14.93 -5.44 -6.62
N MET A 70 15.08 -5.81 -5.34
CA MET A 70 15.87 -5.03 -4.39
C MET A 70 17.36 -5.03 -4.71
N LYS A 71 17.89 -6.13 -5.27
CA LYS A 71 19.31 -6.22 -5.65
C LYS A 71 19.59 -5.35 -6.86
N ASP A 72 18.78 -5.44 -7.90
CA ASP A 72 18.94 -4.67 -9.14
C ASP A 72 18.68 -3.18 -8.90
N PHE A 73 17.73 -2.85 -8.02
CA PHE A 73 17.49 -1.48 -7.58
C PHE A 73 18.72 -0.89 -6.86
N LYS A 74 19.22 -1.57 -5.81
CA LYS A 74 20.43 -1.13 -5.10
C LYS A 74 21.66 -1.09 -5.99
N ALA A 75 21.77 -2.00 -6.95
CA ALA A 75 22.90 -2.04 -7.88
C ALA A 75 22.89 -0.86 -8.85
N ARG A 76 21.71 -0.36 -9.24
CA ARG A 76 21.57 0.82 -10.12
C ARG A 76 21.71 2.16 -9.39
N HIS A 77 21.46 2.18 -8.09
CA HIS A 77 21.43 3.40 -7.28
C HIS A 77 22.41 3.33 -6.09
N LYS A 78 23.62 2.82 -6.33
CA LYS A 78 24.64 2.62 -5.28
C LYS A 78 25.10 3.93 -4.63
N ASP A 79 24.87 5.03 -5.32
CA ASP A 79 25.15 6.42 -4.97
C ASP A 79 24.06 7.05 -4.09
N ILE A 80 22.90 6.42 -3.94
CA ILE A 80 21.78 6.92 -3.15
C ILE A 80 21.61 6.04 -1.90
N ASP A 81 21.70 6.67 -0.72
CA ASP A 81 21.38 5.99 0.54
C ASP A 81 19.86 5.98 0.76
N PHE A 82 19.24 4.82 0.56
CA PHE A 82 17.81 4.60 0.79
C PHE A 82 17.49 4.26 2.25
N ALA A 83 18.35 4.60 3.22
CA ALA A 83 18.01 4.50 4.62
C ALA A 83 16.65 5.17 4.85
N SER A 84 15.67 4.36 5.28
CA SER A 84 14.36 4.89 5.65
C SER A 84 14.59 6.02 6.65
N PRO A 85 13.90 7.18 6.51
CA PRO A 85 14.02 8.25 7.49
C PRO A 85 13.76 7.62 8.85
N LYS A 86 14.77 7.64 9.73
CA LYS A 86 14.63 7.15 11.11
C LYS A 86 13.39 7.86 11.63
N LYS A 87 12.33 7.10 11.93
CA LYS A 87 11.16 7.64 12.63
C LYS A 87 11.71 8.28 13.89
N THR A 88 11.88 9.60 13.87
CA THR A 88 12.25 10.36 15.04
C THR A 88 11.13 10.07 16.04
N PRO A 89 11.44 9.50 17.22
CA PRO A 89 10.41 9.34 18.21
C PRO A 89 9.94 10.75 18.52
N ALA A 90 8.72 11.08 18.11
CA ALA A 90 8.08 12.35 18.40
C ALA A 90 7.92 12.43 19.91
N LYS A 91 8.96 12.95 20.57
CA LYS A 91 8.94 13.28 21.99
C LYS A 91 7.97 14.46 22.13
N ARG A 92 6.75 14.11 22.55
CA ARG A 92 5.82 14.87 23.38
C ARG A 92 5.62 16.36 23.02
N LYS A 93 4.38 16.70 22.65
CA LYS A 93 3.64 17.68 23.47
C LYS A 93 2.14 17.43 23.39
N LYS A 94 1.61 17.03 24.54
CA LYS A 94 0.21 17.08 24.98
C LYS A 94 -0.49 18.32 24.38
N ALA A 95 -1.18 18.15 23.26
CA ALA A 95 -2.13 19.11 22.71
C ALA A 95 -3.53 18.79 23.26
N ALA A 96 -3.66 18.84 24.59
CA ALA A 96 -4.91 18.58 25.31
C ALA A 96 -5.25 19.72 26.28
N GLU A 97 -4.73 20.93 26.06
CA GLU A 97 -5.01 22.09 26.91
C GLU A 97 -5.47 23.33 26.13
N THR A 98 -5.72 23.21 24.82
CA THR A 98 -6.23 24.32 23.99
C THR A 98 -7.62 24.08 23.41
N VAL A 99 -8.24 22.93 23.72
CA VAL A 99 -9.59 22.58 23.23
C VAL A 99 -10.67 22.68 24.33
N VAL A 100 -10.30 23.00 25.58
CA VAL A 100 -11.26 23.19 26.69
C VAL A 100 -11.57 24.68 26.96
N ALA A 101 -10.85 25.62 26.35
CA ALA A 101 -11.09 27.06 26.56
C ALA A 101 -12.02 27.70 25.51
N ALA A 102 -12.36 27.01 24.42
CA ALA A 102 -13.17 27.55 23.32
C ALA A 102 -14.56 26.88 23.17
N ALA A 103 -14.91 25.96 24.06
CA ALA A 103 -16.24 25.32 24.13
C ALA A 103 -17.01 25.69 25.41
N ALA A 104 -16.63 26.82 26.04
CA ALA A 104 -17.36 27.48 27.12
C ALA A 104 -17.75 28.90 26.72
N GLU A 105 -17.93 29.15 25.41
CA GLU A 105 -18.91 30.15 24.99
C GLU A 105 -20.32 29.58 25.25
N ALA A 106 -21.25 30.47 25.58
CA ALA A 106 -22.65 30.36 25.12
C ALA A 106 -23.71 29.58 25.93
N GLU A 107 -23.56 29.32 27.24
CA GLU A 107 -24.66 28.79 28.10
C GLU A 107 -24.93 29.58 29.40
N ALA A 108 -24.67 30.89 29.47
CA ALA A 108 -24.94 31.67 30.71
C ALA A 108 -25.49 33.10 30.50
N ALA A 109 -26.22 33.38 29.42
CA ALA A 109 -26.74 34.74 29.18
C ALA A 109 -28.16 34.84 28.57
N ILE A 110 -28.99 33.80 28.66
CA ILE A 110 -30.41 33.87 28.25
C ILE A 110 -31.33 32.98 29.11
N ASP A 111 -31.54 33.36 30.37
CA ASP A 111 -32.74 33.14 31.20
C ASP A 111 -32.38 33.76 32.57
N GLU A 112 -33.08 34.70 33.20
CA GLU A 112 -34.50 34.84 33.42
C GLU A 112 -34.68 36.20 34.16
N ALA A 113 -35.50 37.10 33.63
CA ALA A 113 -36.26 38.06 34.45
C ALA A 113 -37.65 37.44 34.58
N PRO A 114 -38.24 37.29 35.79
CA PRO A 114 -39.09 38.33 36.40
C PRO A 114 -39.03 38.28 37.95
N ALA A 115 -39.68 39.08 38.79
CA ALA A 115 -40.87 39.92 38.74
C ALA A 115 -40.75 41.07 39.77
#